data_AF-A0A2H9KY70-F1
#
_entry.id   AF-A0A2H9KY70-F1
#
_cell.length_a   1.000
_cell.length_b   1.000
_cell.length_c   1.000
_cell.angle_alpha   90.00
_cell.angle_beta   90.00
_cell.angle_gamma   90.00
#
_symmetry.space_group_name_H-M   'P 1'
#
loop_
_entity.id
_entity.type
_entity.pdbx_description
1 polymer ?
#
loop_
_entity_poly.entity_id
_entity_poly.type
_entity_poly.pdbx_seq_one_letter_code
_entity_poly.pdbx_strand_id
1 'polypeptide(L)'
;MFINKNERLKTAILPSLSIFHFGGKFKLCKFISILQKGAFMKKTSWLLLISIFAICLLAAYGGTLGQSGSKTMIRFLALGGFFLLCISLMLGPLAVLLPRIFADLLESRRAIGISAAIFIALHFMLAMMLYFGWNFDNVLGNFSLLIVVPAMIFLIPLTFTSSDWAIKKMGMKNWKLLQYLAYPLFILAFAHFLLEASGPAFLPPPFPAYNIAEAKMVGLGIITIILQIAGFATRRKRASKK
;
A
#
# COMPACT_ATOMS: atom_id res chain seq x y z
N MET A 1 1.19 33.81 80.33
CA MET A 1 2.24 34.70 79.78
C MET A 1 1.71 35.33 78.50
N PHE A 2 1.40 36.63 78.60
CA PHE A 2 1.22 37.68 77.57
C PHE A 2 0.77 37.35 76.11
N ILE A 3 -0.48 37.72 75.82
CA ILE A 3 -0.96 38.62 74.74
C ILE A 3 -0.11 38.72 73.46
N ASN A 4 -0.68 38.39 72.28
CA ASN A 4 -0.90 39.42 71.25
C ASN A 4 -2.05 39.08 70.27
N LYS A 5 -2.80 40.14 69.98
CA LYS A 5 -4.08 40.28 69.33
C LYS A 5 -3.87 41.48 68.39
N ASN A 6 -3.67 41.23 67.10
CA ASN A 6 -3.74 42.19 65.98
C ASN A 6 -3.40 41.34 64.73
N GLU A 7 -4.24 41.17 63.72
CA GLU A 7 -5.08 42.17 63.11
C GLU A 7 -6.48 41.65 62.78
N ARG A 8 -7.41 42.45 63.28
CA ARG A 8 -8.78 42.58 62.84
C ARG A 8 -8.82 43.20 61.43
N LEU A 9 -9.82 42.76 60.65
CA LEU A 9 -10.52 43.53 59.61
C LEU A 9 -9.85 43.65 58.23
N LYS A 10 -10.15 42.67 57.37
CA LYS A 10 -10.77 42.98 56.07
C LYS A 10 -12.05 42.17 55.91
N THR A 11 -13.13 42.83 56.28
CA THR A 11 -14.51 42.58 55.90
C THR A 11 -14.67 42.51 54.38
N ALA A 12 -15.52 41.57 53.93
CA ALA A 12 -16.72 41.84 53.13
C ALA A 12 -16.88 40.91 51.92
N ILE A 13 -18.14 40.47 51.75
CA ILE A 13 -18.79 39.93 50.55
C ILE A 13 -18.82 38.38 50.44
N LEU A 14 -19.87 37.78 51.00
CA LEU A 14 -20.55 36.58 50.45
C LEU A 14 -21.18 36.96 49.07
N PRO A 15 -21.44 36.04 48.09
CA PRO A 15 -22.15 34.77 48.33
C PRO A 15 -21.91 33.59 47.34
N SER A 16 -22.48 32.44 47.71
CA SER A 16 -23.11 31.41 46.86
C SER A 16 -22.50 31.03 45.50
N LEU A 17 -22.02 29.79 45.38
CA LEU A 17 -22.33 28.97 44.20
C LEU A 17 -22.14 27.48 44.50
N SER A 18 -23.28 26.83 44.74
CA SER A 18 -23.50 25.40 44.59
C SER A 18 -23.16 24.97 43.17
N ILE A 19 -22.05 24.27 42.99
CA ILE A 19 -21.73 23.62 41.71
C ILE A 19 -21.81 22.11 41.89
N PHE A 20 -22.95 21.59 41.42
CA PHE A 20 -23.20 20.28 40.84
C PHE A 20 -22.11 19.20 41.02
N HIS A 21 -22.44 18.23 41.86
CA HIS A 21 -21.90 16.87 41.79
C HIS A 21 -22.30 16.23 40.45
N PHE A 22 -21.35 15.94 39.56
CA PHE A 22 -21.60 15.07 38.41
C PHE A 22 -20.55 13.96 38.36
N GLY A 23 -20.98 12.76 38.75
CA GLY A 23 -20.21 11.53 38.60
C GLY A 23 -19.89 11.27 37.14
N GLY A 24 -18.63 10.96 36.85
CA GLY A 24 -18.19 10.80 35.47
C GLY A 24 -16.78 10.27 35.27
N LYS A 25 -16.25 9.44 36.18
CA LYS A 25 -14.91 8.80 36.00
C LYS A 25 -14.86 7.74 34.89
N PHE A 26 -15.93 7.56 34.09
CA PHE A 26 -16.07 6.42 33.16
C PHE A 26 -15.90 6.73 31.66
N LYS A 27 -15.59 7.97 31.25
CA LYS A 27 -15.46 8.31 29.81
C LYS A 27 -14.06 8.72 29.34
N LEU A 28 -13.14 9.08 30.23
CA LEU A 28 -11.82 9.58 29.80
C LEU A 28 -10.87 8.44 29.36
N CYS A 29 -10.79 7.34 30.12
CA CYS A 29 -9.91 6.22 29.76
C CYS A 29 -10.33 5.51 28.46
N LYS A 30 -11.64 5.43 28.18
CA LYS A 30 -12.14 4.83 26.93
C LYS A 30 -11.88 5.72 25.72
N PHE A 31 -12.01 7.04 25.87
CA PHE A 31 -11.67 8.02 24.83
C PHE A 31 -10.17 8.09 24.55
N ILE A 32 -9.32 8.03 25.60
CA ILE A 32 -7.87 7.92 25.46
C ILE A 32 -7.48 6.59 24.80
N SER A 33 -8.13 5.47 25.12
CA SER A 33 -7.89 4.19 24.45
C SER A 33 -8.31 4.17 22.97
N ILE A 34 -9.32 4.96 22.61
CA ILE A 34 -9.77 5.15 21.21
C ILE A 34 -8.80 6.06 20.46
N LEU A 35 -8.25 7.10 21.10
CA LEU A 35 -7.19 7.95 20.54
C LEU A 35 -5.86 7.22 20.39
N GLN A 36 -5.52 6.32 21.32
CA GLN A 36 -4.31 5.49 21.24
C GLN A 36 -4.41 4.42 20.15
N LYS A 37 -5.62 3.88 19.91
CA LYS A 37 -5.91 3.03 18.72
C LYS A 37 -5.91 3.83 17.41
N GLY A 38 -6.31 5.10 17.44
CA GLY A 38 -6.23 6.03 16.29
C GLY A 38 -4.81 6.49 15.94
N ALA A 39 -3.83 6.30 16.83
CA ALA A 39 -2.42 6.61 16.58
C ALA A 39 -1.68 5.52 15.80
N PHE A 40 -2.19 4.28 15.76
CA PHE A 40 -1.59 3.19 14.99
C PHE A 40 -1.78 3.33 13.47
N MET A 41 -2.74 4.16 13.04
CA MET A 41 -2.91 4.57 11.64
C MET A 41 -1.92 5.67 11.19
N LYS A 42 -1.07 6.21 12.10
CA LYS A 42 -0.18 7.34 11.77
C LYS A 42 1.20 6.94 11.24
N LYS A 43 1.75 5.76 11.56
CA LYS A 43 3.11 5.40 11.07
C LYS A 43 3.10 4.82 9.66
N THR A 44 2.09 4.01 9.38
CA THR A 44 1.89 3.29 8.12
C THR A 44 1.52 4.20 6.97
N SER A 45 0.69 5.21 7.25
CA SER A 45 0.25 6.21 6.28
C SER A 45 1.42 7.10 5.82
N TRP A 46 2.34 7.44 6.74
CA TRP A 46 3.51 8.26 6.41
C TRP A 46 4.54 7.50 5.59
N LEU A 47 4.79 6.23 5.90
CA LEU A 47 5.70 5.40 5.09
C LEU A 47 5.12 5.15 3.69
N LEU A 48 3.80 4.97 3.58
CA LEU A 48 3.11 4.88 2.30
C LEU A 48 3.23 6.18 1.50
N LEU A 49 2.98 7.33 2.13
CA LEU A 49 3.12 8.65 1.51
C LEU A 49 4.56 8.97 1.11
N ILE A 50 5.55 8.59 1.91
CA ILE A 50 6.98 8.75 1.59
C ILE A 50 7.39 7.82 0.45
N SER A 51 6.86 6.59 0.41
CA SER A 51 7.08 5.67 -0.72
C SER A 51 6.46 6.22 -2.00
N ILE A 52 5.23 6.73 -1.92
CA ILE A 52 4.53 7.41 -3.01
C ILE A 52 5.33 8.63 -3.47
N PHE A 53 5.82 9.45 -2.53
CA PHE A 53 6.62 10.65 -2.81
C PHE A 53 7.99 10.33 -3.44
N ALA A 54 8.66 9.26 -3.00
CA ALA A 54 9.92 8.81 -3.58
C ALA A 54 9.74 8.28 -5.01
N ILE A 55 8.63 7.57 -5.28
CA ILE A 55 8.26 7.15 -6.65
C ILE A 55 7.91 8.40 -7.48
N CYS A 56 7.19 9.38 -6.92
CA CYS A 56 6.89 10.66 -7.58
C CYS A 56 8.17 11.40 -7.99
N LEU A 57 9.18 11.46 -7.13
CA LEU A 57 10.47 12.09 -7.44
C LEU A 57 11.26 11.33 -8.51
N LEU A 58 11.25 9.99 -8.48
CA LEU A 58 11.89 9.15 -9.50
C LEU A 58 11.27 9.33 -10.89
N ALA A 59 9.94 9.46 -10.97
CA ALA A 59 9.24 9.68 -12.22
C ALA A 59 9.31 11.13 -12.71
N ALA A 60 9.30 12.12 -11.80
CA ALA A 60 9.56 13.51 -12.15
C ALA A 60 10.98 13.68 -12.72
N TYR A 61 11.97 12.99 -12.16
CA TYR A 61 13.34 12.96 -12.69
C TYR A 61 13.41 12.24 -14.06
N GLY A 62 12.72 11.09 -14.22
CA GLY A 62 12.64 10.39 -15.51
C GLY A 62 11.86 11.13 -16.61
N GLY A 63 10.93 12.03 -16.23
CA GLY A 63 10.15 12.88 -17.13
C GLY A 63 10.95 14.01 -17.79
N THR A 64 12.19 14.27 -17.34
CA THR A 64 13.07 15.29 -17.93
C THR A 64 13.67 14.90 -19.30
N LEU A 65 13.28 13.75 -19.85
CA LEU A 65 13.77 13.18 -21.11
C LEU A 65 12.98 13.57 -22.38
N GLY A 66 12.13 14.60 -22.34
CA GLY A 66 11.41 15.11 -23.52
C GLY A 66 10.19 14.29 -23.98
N GLN A 67 9.65 13.43 -23.12
CA GLN A 67 8.37 12.73 -23.39
C GLN A 67 7.16 13.63 -23.12
N SER A 68 6.05 13.41 -23.83
CA SER A 68 4.79 14.09 -23.52
C SER A 68 4.37 13.81 -22.07
N GLY A 69 3.78 14.81 -21.41
CA GLY A 69 3.36 14.69 -20.00
C GLY A 69 2.41 13.50 -19.75
N SER A 70 1.55 13.19 -20.73
CA SER A 70 0.65 12.03 -20.69
C SER A 70 1.39 10.69 -20.64
N LYS A 71 2.41 10.51 -21.47
CA LYS A 71 3.23 9.28 -21.50
C LYS A 71 4.02 9.11 -20.22
N THR A 72 4.61 10.19 -19.71
CA THR A 72 5.32 10.20 -18.42
C THR A 72 4.40 9.79 -17.28
N MET A 73 3.19 10.36 -17.22
CA MET A 73 2.22 10.05 -16.17
C MET A 73 1.75 8.59 -16.22
N ILE A 74 1.49 8.04 -17.40
CA ILE A 74 1.07 6.64 -17.55
C ILE A 74 2.18 5.67 -17.16
N ARG A 75 3.44 5.94 -17.55
CA ARG A 75 4.60 5.13 -17.13
C ARG A 75 4.82 5.23 -15.63
N PHE A 76 4.67 6.42 -15.04
CA PHE A 76 4.78 6.61 -13.60
C PHE A 76 3.80 5.72 -12.83
N LEU A 77 2.52 5.73 -13.22
CA LEU A 77 1.49 4.93 -12.57
C LEU A 77 1.74 3.42 -12.75
N ALA A 78 2.19 3.01 -13.94
CA ALA A 78 2.56 1.62 -14.21
C ALA A 78 3.70 1.13 -13.30
N LEU A 79 4.84 1.84 -13.32
CA LEU A 79 6.03 1.46 -12.57
C LEU A 79 5.79 1.57 -11.05
N GLY A 80 5.09 2.61 -10.60
CA GLY A 80 4.72 2.79 -9.20
C GLY A 80 3.78 1.70 -8.69
N GLY A 81 2.76 1.35 -9.48
CA GLY A 81 1.84 0.26 -9.16
C GLY A 81 2.55 -1.09 -9.05
N PHE A 82 3.40 -1.41 -10.03
CA PHE A 82 4.19 -2.65 -10.02
C PHE A 82 5.18 -2.71 -8.85
N PHE A 83 5.87 -1.60 -8.54
CA PHE A 83 6.77 -1.50 -7.40
C PHE A 83 6.03 -1.79 -6.09
N LEU A 84 4.90 -1.12 -5.84
CA LEU A 84 4.12 -1.31 -4.61
C LEU A 84 3.57 -2.73 -4.51
N LEU A 85 3.17 -3.34 -5.63
CA LEU A 85 2.76 -4.74 -5.69
C LEU A 85 3.90 -5.69 -5.27
N CYS A 86 5.10 -5.48 -5.80
CA CYS A 86 6.29 -6.24 -5.42
C CYS A 86 6.57 -6.12 -3.92
N ILE A 87 6.60 -4.89 -3.37
CA ILE A 87 6.84 -4.66 -1.95
C ILE A 87 5.79 -5.37 -1.08
N SER A 88 4.50 -5.26 -1.44
CA SER A 88 3.42 -5.94 -0.70
C SER A 88 3.61 -7.46 -0.68
N LEU A 89 4.09 -8.05 -1.77
CA LEU A 89 4.39 -9.47 -1.83
C LEU A 89 5.65 -9.83 -1.03
N MET A 90 6.72 -9.04 -1.11
CA MET A 90 8.00 -9.27 -0.42
C MET A 90 7.91 -9.24 1.11
N LEU A 91 6.99 -8.44 1.68
CA LEU A 91 6.82 -8.36 3.14
C LEU A 91 6.49 -9.72 3.78
N GLY A 92 5.69 -10.55 3.09
CA GLY A 92 5.31 -11.89 3.56
C GLY A 92 6.50 -12.84 3.81
N PRO A 93 7.35 -13.14 2.80
CA PRO A 93 8.54 -13.95 3.00
C PRO A 93 9.59 -13.28 3.89
N LEU A 94 9.77 -11.96 3.81
CA LEU A 94 10.72 -11.24 4.68
C LEU A 94 10.38 -11.39 6.16
N ALA A 95 9.11 -11.31 6.54
CA ALA A 95 8.68 -11.53 7.92
C ALA A 95 8.91 -12.97 8.41
N VAL A 96 8.99 -13.95 7.50
CA VAL A 96 9.34 -15.34 7.85
C VAL A 96 10.85 -15.50 8.02
N LEU A 97 11.64 -14.94 7.11
CA LEU A 97 13.09 -15.06 7.09
C LEU A 97 13.75 -14.24 8.20
N LEU A 98 13.27 -13.01 8.42
CA LEU A 98 13.82 -12.02 9.35
C LEU A 98 12.71 -11.44 10.26
N PRO A 99 12.09 -12.27 11.13
CA PRO A 99 10.93 -11.87 11.91
C PRO A 99 11.20 -10.70 12.86
N ARG A 100 12.42 -10.57 13.41
CA ARG A 100 12.78 -9.47 14.31
C ARG A 100 12.70 -8.08 13.68
N ILE A 101 12.83 -8.00 12.35
CA ILE A 101 12.89 -6.73 11.62
C ILE A 101 11.58 -6.46 10.90
N PHE A 102 10.98 -7.49 10.29
CA PHE A 102 9.88 -7.32 9.35
C PHE A 102 8.49 -7.76 9.87
N ALA A 103 8.38 -8.30 11.09
CA ALA A 103 7.10 -8.72 11.64
C ALA A 103 6.11 -7.55 11.75
N ASP A 104 6.56 -6.40 12.27
CA ASP A 104 5.72 -5.21 12.46
C ASP A 104 5.28 -4.58 11.13
N LEU A 105 6.09 -4.76 10.06
CA LEU A 105 5.75 -4.27 8.72
C LEU A 105 4.63 -5.08 8.04
N LEU A 106 4.24 -6.24 8.57
CA LEU A 106 3.12 -7.00 8.01
C LEU A 106 1.79 -6.28 8.15
N GLU A 107 1.62 -5.43 9.15
CA GLU A 107 0.41 -4.60 9.32
C GLU A 107 0.26 -3.63 8.14
N SER A 108 1.38 -3.09 7.67
CA SER A 108 1.45 -2.17 6.52
C SER A 108 1.20 -2.83 5.18
N ARG A 109 1.28 -4.15 5.10
CA ARG A 109 1.15 -4.90 3.84
C ARG A 109 -0.16 -4.62 3.12
N ARG A 110 -1.27 -4.52 3.86
CA ARG A 110 -2.59 -4.24 3.29
C ARG A 110 -2.66 -2.84 2.70
N ALA A 111 -2.18 -1.84 3.43
CA ALA A 111 -2.16 -0.46 2.94
C ALA A 111 -1.33 -0.33 1.66
N ILE A 112 -0.16 -0.97 1.61
CA ILE A 112 0.71 -0.99 0.42
C ILE A 112 0.00 -1.68 -0.77
N GLY A 113 -0.69 -2.80 -0.52
CA GLY A 113 -1.44 -3.51 -1.56
C GLY A 113 -2.60 -2.68 -2.13
N ILE A 114 -3.35 -1.97 -1.30
CA ILE A 114 -4.42 -1.08 -1.74
C ILE A 114 -3.85 0.05 -2.60
N SER A 115 -2.73 0.65 -2.18
CA SER A 115 -2.07 1.71 -2.95
C SER A 115 -1.56 1.21 -4.29
N ALA A 116 -0.98 0.00 -4.35
CA ALA A 116 -0.63 -0.64 -5.61
C ALA A 116 -1.85 -0.74 -6.54
N ALA A 117 -2.99 -1.18 -6.00
CA ALA A 117 -4.21 -1.32 -6.78
C ALA A 117 -4.77 0.01 -7.31
N ILE A 118 -4.71 1.08 -6.51
CA ILE A 118 -5.11 2.42 -6.96
C ILE A 118 -4.21 2.88 -8.11
N PHE A 119 -2.90 2.71 -8.00
CA PHE A 119 -1.96 3.08 -9.06
C PHE A 119 -2.21 2.29 -10.36
N ILE A 120 -2.43 0.98 -10.25
CA ILE A 120 -2.72 0.12 -11.41
C ILE A 120 -4.07 0.51 -12.05
N ALA A 121 -5.09 0.79 -11.24
CA ALA A 121 -6.39 1.22 -11.75
C ALA A 121 -6.31 2.58 -12.46
N LEU A 122 -5.58 3.54 -11.90
CA LEU A 122 -5.35 4.84 -12.53
C LEU A 122 -4.53 4.71 -13.82
N HIS A 123 -3.51 3.84 -13.83
CA HIS A 123 -2.76 3.51 -15.04
C HIS A 123 -3.69 3.01 -16.14
N PHE A 124 -4.54 2.02 -15.83
CA PHE A 124 -5.51 1.47 -16.77
C PHE A 124 -6.50 2.53 -17.28
N MET A 125 -7.09 3.33 -16.39
CA MET A 125 -8.06 4.37 -16.76
C MET A 125 -7.42 5.42 -17.67
N LEU A 126 -6.21 5.90 -17.35
CA LEU A 126 -5.52 6.90 -18.16
C LEU A 126 -5.05 6.31 -19.50
N ALA A 127 -4.59 5.07 -19.53
CA ALA A 127 -4.25 4.40 -20.79
C ALA A 127 -5.49 4.26 -21.69
N MET A 128 -6.62 3.79 -21.15
CA MET A 128 -7.88 3.67 -21.88
C MET A 128 -8.37 5.01 -22.40
N MET A 129 -8.31 6.06 -21.59
CA MET A 129 -8.77 7.39 -21.98
C MET A 129 -7.87 8.03 -23.04
N LEU A 130 -6.54 7.97 -22.87
CA LEU A 130 -5.60 8.76 -23.67
C LEU A 130 -5.09 8.04 -24.92
N TYR A 131 -4.99 6.71 -24.90
CA TYR A 131 -4.47 5.93 -26.03
C TYR A 131 -5.55 5.16 -26.78
N PHE A 132 -6.58 4.67 -26.09
CA PHE A 132 -7.59 3.80 -26.69
C PHE A 132 -8.95 4.47 -26.88
N GLY A 133 -9.16 5.68 -26.35
CA GLY A 133 -10.45 6.39 -26.43
C GLY A 133 -11.62 5.57 -25.89
N TRP A 134 -11.40 4.76 -24.84
CA TRP A 134 -12.36 3.79 -24.29
C TRP A 134 -12.82 2.68 -25.26
N ASN A 135 -12.15 2.52 -26.39
CA ASN A 135 -12.41 1.42 -27.31
C ASN A 135 -11.71 0.14 -26.82
N PHE A 136 -12.51 -0.78 -26.29
CA PHE A 136 -12.02 -2.07 -25.77
C PHE A 136 -11.58 -3.04 -26.87
N ASP A 137 -12.07 -2.90 -28.11
CA ASP A 137 -11.66 -3.77 -29.22
C ASP A 137 -10.17 -3.64 -29.52
N ASN A 138 -9.62 -2.44 -29.34
CA ASN A 138 -8.19 -2.17 -29.49
C ASN A 138 -7.34 -2.88 -28.41
N VAL A 139 -7.89 -3.07 -27.21
CA VAL A 139 -7.23 -3.81 -26.12
C VAL A 139 -7.28 -5.31 -26.41
N LEU A 140 -8.43 -5.80 -26.88
CA LEU A 140 -8.63 -7.22 -27.18
C LEU A 140 -7.85 -7.69 -28.42
N GLY A 141 -7.63 -6.79 -29.38
CA GLY A 141 -6.87 -7.07 -30.61
C GLY A 141 -5.36 -7.19 -30.44
N ASN A 142 -4.80 -6.86 -29.27
CA ASN A 142 -3.36 -6.93 -29.01
C ASN A 142 -3.07 -7.87 -27.84
N PHE A 143 -2.28 -8.93 -28.10
CA PHE A 143 -1.94 -9.93 -27.08
C PHE A 143 -1.31 -9.35 -25.80
N SER A 144 -0.43 -8.35 -25.94
CA SER A 144 0.22 -7.68 -24.79
C SER A 144 -0.76 -6.91 -23.90
N LEU A 145 -1.89 -6.48 -24.48
CA LEU A 145 -2.96 -5.76 -23.78
C LEU A 145 -4.07 -6.72 -23.32
N LEU A 146 -4.27 -7.84 -24.01
CA LEU A 146 -5.26 -8.86 -23.65
C LEU A 146 -5.02 -9.41 -22.25
N ILE A 147 -3.75 -9.60 -21.85
CA ILE A 147 -3.38 -10.06 -20.51
C ILE A 147 -3.72 -9.07 -19.39
N VAL A 148 -4.02 -7.80 -19.72
CA VAL A 148 -4.45 -6.79 -18.75
C VAL A 148 -5.89 -7.06 -18.30
N VAL A 149 -6.74 -7.62 -19.16
CA VAL A 149 -8.13 -7.95 -18.84
C VAL A 149 -8.26 -8.88 -17.62
N PRO A 150 -7.63 -10.08 -17.59
CA PRO A 150 -7.69 -10.94 -16.41
C PRO A 150 -6.99 -10.31 -15.19
N ALA A 151 -5.95 -9.49 -15.39
CA ALA A 151 -5.31 -8.78 -14.29
C ALA A 151 -6.30 -7.82 -13.59
N MET A 152 -7.08 -7.06 -14.36
CA MET A 152 -8.12 -6.18 -13.81
C MET A 152 -9.23 -6.97 -13.10
N ILE A 153 -9.62 -8.12 -13.63
CA ILE A 153 -10.60 -9.00 -12.98
C ILE A 153 -10.12 -9.49 -11.62
N PHE A 154 -8.81 -9.76 -11.45
CA PHE A 154 -8.25 -10.13 -10.15
C PHE A 154 -8.06 -8.93 -9.21
N LEU A 155 -7.72 -7.76 -9.75
CA LEU A 155 -7.48 -6.55 -8.99
C LEU A 155 -8.72 -6.04 -8.25
N ILE A 156 -9.88 -6.09 -8.91
CA ILE A 156 -11.17 -5.63 -8.37
C ILE A 156 -11.50 -6.32 -7.03
N PRO A 157 -11.66 -7.66 -6.96
CA PRO A 157 -12.01 -8.33 -5.72
C PRO A 157 -10.93 -8.18 -4.66
N LEU A 158 -9.64 -8.17 -5.02
CA LEU A 158 -8.55 -7.94 -4.07
C LEU A 158 -8.69 -6.59 -3.36
N THR A 159 -9.05 -5.54 -4.10
CA THR A 159 -9.18 -4.18 -3.58
C THR A 159 -10.41 -4.05 -2.68
N PHE A 160 -11.58 -4.48 -3.15
CA PHE A 160 -12.82 -4.36 -2.38
C PHE A 160 -12.86 -5.25 -1.14
N THR A 161 -12.15 -6.38 -1.16
CA THR A 161 -12.05 -7.29 0.00
C THR A 161 -10.88 -6.97 0.94
N SER A 162 -10.11 -5.91 0.66
CA SER A 162 -9.05 -5.42 1.55
C SER A 162 -9.58 -4.53 2.69
N SER A 163 -10.76 -4.86 3.24
CA SER A 163 -11.39 -4.15 4.35
C SER A 163 -11.63 -5.08 5.55
N ASP A 164 -11.66 -4.53 6.76
CA ASP A 164 -11.98 -5.32 7.97
C ASP A 164 -13.41 -5.84 7.95
N TRP A 165 -14.31 -5.11 7.28
CA TRP A 165 -15.67 -5.55 7.04
C TRP A 165 -15.71 -6.82 6.19
N ALA A 166 -14.91 -6.89 5.12
CA ALA A 166 -14.83 -8.09 4.29
C ALA A 166 -14.36 -9.30 5.12
N ILE A 167 -13.29 -9.18 5.91
CA ILE A 167 -12.84 -10.28 6.79
C ILE A 167 -13.97 -10.77 7.70
N LYS A 168 -14.69 -9.84 8.34
CA LYS A 168 -15.80 -10.19 9.24
C LYS A 168 -16.92 -10.93 8.52
N LYS A 169 -17.21 -10.58 7.26
CA LYS A 169 -18.32 -11.16 6.50
C LYS A 169 -18.01 -12.53 5.89
N MET A 170 -16.81 -12.73 5.34
CA MET A 170 -16.44 -13.99 4.65
C MET A 170 -15.60 -14.95 5.49
N GLY A 171 -15.09 -14.47 6.64
CA GLY A 171 -14.23 -15.25 7.52
C GLY A 171 -12.77 -15.29 7.05
N MET A 172 -11.86 -15.50 8.01
CA MET A 172 -10.43 -15.38 7.76
C MET A 172 -9.90 -16.38 6.71
N LYS A 173 -10.44 -17.60 6.67
CA LYS A 173 -10.01 -18.65 5.74
C LYS A 173 -10.31 -18.26 4.28
N ASN A 174 -11.55 -17.88 3.98
CA ASN A 174 -11.97 -17.52 2.62
C ASN A 174 -11.34 -16.19 2.18
N TRP A 175 -11.20 -15.23 3.10
CA TRP A 175 -10.47 -14.00 2.82
C TRP A 175 -9.03 -14.28 2.40
N LYS A 176 -8.31 -15.15 3.14
CA LYS A 176 -6.94 -15.54 2.76
C LYS A 176 -6.90 -16.22 1.39
N LEU A 177 -7.89 -17.05 1.08
CA LEU A 177 -7.98 -17.71 -0.22
C LEU A 177 -8.09 -16.69 -1.37
N LEU A 178 -8.95 -15.68 -1.20
CA LEU A 178 -9.11 -14.61 -2.18
C LEU A 178 -7.85 -13.76 -2.33
N GLN A 179 -7.16 -13.47 -1.23
CA GLN A 179 -5.90 -12.73 -1.26
C GLN A 179 -4.77 -13.48 -1.99
N TYR A 180 -4.90 -14.79 -2.25
CA TYR A 180 -3.97 -15.50 -3.14
C TYR A 180 -4.09 -15.05 -4.61
N LEU A 181 -5.16 -14.37 -5.02
CA LEU A 181 -5.26 -13.76 -6.34
C LEU A 181 -4.16 -12.71 -6.60
N ALA A 182 -3.50 -12.21 -5.56
CA ALA A 182 -2.36 -11.31 -5.70
C ALA A 182 -1.17 -11.95 -6.43
N TYR A 183 -1.02 -13.29 -6.36
CA TYR A 183 0.04 -14.02 -7.05
C TYR A 183 -0.16 -14.08 -8.58
N PRO A 184 -1.31 -14.55 -9.12
CA PRO A 184 -1.55 -14.49 -10.55
C PRO A 184 -1.61 -13.06 -11.07
N LEU A 185 -2.14 -12.11 -10.28
CA LEU A 185 -2.07 -10.67 -10.61
C LEU A 185 -0.63 -10.20 -10.83
N PHE A 186 0.30 -10.55 -9.93
CA PHE A 186 1.71 -10.21 -10.08
C PHE A 186 2.33 -10.83 -11.32
N ILE A 187 2.02 -12.09 -11.64
CA ILE A 187 2.53 -12.76 -12.84
C ILE A 187 2.05 -12.04 -14.09
N LEU A 188 0.76 -11.70 -14.17
CA LEU A 188 0.19 -10.97 -15.30
C LEU A 188 0.76 -9.56 -15.43
N ALA A 189 0.91 -8.83 -14.31
CA ALA A 189 1.51 -7.51 -14.31
C ALA A 189 2.98 -7.54 -14.74
N PHE A 190 3.74 -8.54 -14.29
CA PHE A 190 5.13 -8.70 -14.68
C PHE A 190 5.27 -9.10 -16.15
N ALA A 191 4.40 -10.00 -16.64
CA ALA A 191 4.36 -10.36 -18.06
C ALA A 191 4.01 -9.15 -18.94
N HIS A 192 2.99 -8.37 -18.57
CA HIS A 192 2.62 -7.13 -19.26
C HIS A 192 3.77 -6.13 -19.30
N PHE A 193 4.43 -5.92 -18.17
CA PHE A 193 5.62 -5.08 -18.12
C PHE A 193 6.73 -5.58 -19.06
N LEU A 194 7.01 -6.88 -19.10
CA LEU A 194 8.04 -7.44 -19.99
C LEU A 194 7.67 -7.30 -21.48
N LEU A 195 6.40 -7.47 -21.84
CA LEU A 195 5.91 -7.34 -23.21
C LEU A 195 5.88 -5.89 -23.71
N GLU A 196 5.69 -4.92 -22.81
CA GLU A 196 5.67 -3.49 -23.15
C GLU A 196 7.05 -2.81 -23.02
N ALA A 197 7.88 -3.25 -22.06
CA ALA A 197 9.25 -2.75 -21.89
C ALA A 197 10.19 -3.33 -22.95
N SER A 198 9.98 -4.59 -23.32
CA SER A 198 10.64 -5.23 -24.45
C SER A 198 9.65 -5.15 -25.62
N GLY A 199 9.78 -4.14 -26.50
CA GLY A 199 9.25 -4.31 -27.85
C GLY A 199 9.65 -5.70 -28.38
N PRO A 200 8.82 -6.35 -29.23
CA PRO A 200 8.80 -7.80 -29.46
C PRO A 200 10.20 -8.40 -29.37
N ALA A 201 10.46 -9.09 -28.27
CA ALA A 201 11.78 -9.49 -27.77
C ALA A 201 12.57 -10.45 -28.70
N PHE A 202 12.13 -10.60 -29.95
CA PHE A 202 12.75 -11.40 -31.00
C PHE A 202 13.37 -10.57 -32.13
N LEU A 203 13.22 -9.24 -32.12
CA LEU A 203 13.86 -8.39 -33.12
C LEU A 203 15.17 -7.78 -32.57
N PRO A 204 16.25 -7.74 -33.37
CA PRO A 204 17.45 -6.98 -33.03
C PRO A 204 17.18 -5.46 -33.02
N PRO A 205 18.06 -4.64 -32.41
CA PRO A 205 17.91 -3.17 -32.30
C PRO A 205 17.51 -2.47 -33.61
N PRO A 206 16.78 -1.32 -33.54
CA PRO A 206 17.03 -0.22 -32.61
C PRO A 206 15.84 0.01 -31.65
N PHE A 207 15.67 -0.85 -30.66
CA PHE A 207 14.73 -0.57 -29.58
C PHE A 207 15.29 0.51 -28.66
N PRO A 208 14.45 1.43 -28.16
CA PRO A 208 14.90 2.52 -27.31
C PRO A 208 15.59 1.95 -26.07
N ALA A 209 16.69 2.57 -25.67
CA ALA A 209 17.50 2.19 -24.53
C ALA A 209 16.63 1.80 -23.33
N TYR A 210 16.87 0.61 -22.76
CA TYR A 210 16.29 0.25 -21.47
C TYR A 210 16.52 1.43 -20.53
N ASN A 211 15.45 2.00 -19.97
CA ASN A 211 15.65 3.01 -18.95
C ASN A 211 16.20 2.27 -17.72
N ILE A 212 17.19 2.84 -17.04
CA ILE A 212 17.75 2.29 -15.79
C ILE A 212 16.62 1.96 -14.79
N ALA A 213 15.54 2.74 -14.80
CA ALA A 213 14.35 2.48 -14.00
C ALA A 213 13.65 1.15 -14.36
N GLU A 214 13.54 0.82 -15.64
CA GLU A 214 12.89 -0.42 -16.11
C GLU A 214 13.73 -1.65 -15.80
N ALA A 215 15.04 -1.58 -16.01
CA ALA A 215 15.96 -2.64 -15.60
C ALA A 215 15.90 -2.90 -14.08
N LYS A 216 15.81 -1.83 -13.28
CA LYS A 216 15.59 -1.94 -11.83
C LYS A 216 14.27 -2.62 -11.49
N MET A 217 13.19 -2.37 -12.25
CA MET A 217 11.90 -3.04 -12.04
C MET A 217 11.93 -4.52 -12.44
N VAL A 218 12.62 -4.90 -13.52
CA VAL A 218 12.87 -6.31 -13.85
C VAL A 218 13.58 -7.00 -12.68
N GLY A 219 14.65 -6.40 -12.19
CA GLY A 219 15.41 -6.91 -11.04
C GLY A 219 14.54 -7.07 -9.79
N LEU A 220 13.70 -6.08 -9.48
CA LEU A 220 12.76 -6.15 -8.36
C LEU A 220 11.75 -7.30 -8.50
N GLY A 221 11.22 -7.52 -9.70
CA GLY A 221 10.32 -8.64 -9.99
C GLY A 221 11.00 -10.00 -9.74
N ILE A 222 12.23 -10.17 -10.23
CA ILE A 222 13.01 -11.40 -10.01
C ILE A 222 13.30 -11.61 -8.52
N ILE A 223 13.75 -10.57 -7.81
CA ILE A 223 13.99 -10.64 -6.36
C ILE A 223 12.73 -11.03 -5.61
N THR A 224 11.57 -10.49 -6.02
CA THR A 224 10.27 -10.83 -5.42
C THR A 224 9.98 -12.32 -5.55
N ILE A 225 10.20 -12.90 -6.74
CA ILE A 225 10.01 -14.34 -7.01
C ILE A 225 10.95 -15.18 -6.11
N ILE A 226 12.24 -14.83 -6.06
CA ILE A 226 13.24 -15.53 -5.24
C ILE A 226 12.81 -15.51 -3.76
N LEU A 227 12.38 -14.36 -3.25
CA LEU A 227 11.92 -14.23 -1.87
C LEU A 227 10.67 -15.08 -1.60
N GLN A 228 9.71 -15.14 -2.53
CA GLN A 228 8.53 -16.01 -2.35
C GLN A 228 8.94 -17.48 -2.21
N ILE A 229 9.85 -17.96 -3.06
CA ILE A 229 10.37 -19.33 -3.03
C ILE A 229 11.09 -19.59 -1.70
N ALA A 230 12.01 -18.70 -1.29
CA ALA A 230 12.75 -18.81 -0.04
C ALA A 230 11.84 -18.81 1.19
N GLY A 231 10.83 -17.94 1.20
CA GLY A 231 9.83 -17.87 2.28
C GLY A 231 8.95 -19.13 2.34
N PHE A 232 8.56 -19.69 1.19
CA PHE A 232 7.82 -20.95 1.12
C PHE A 232 8.65 -22.12 1.64
N ALA A 233 9.91 -22.26 1.20
CA ALA A 233 10.83 -23.28 1.67
C ALA A 233 11.05 -23.21 3.19
N THR A 234 11.24 -22.00 3.73
CA THR A 234 11.41 -21.78 5.18
C THR A 234 10.15 -22.14 5.97
N ARG A 235 8.97 -21.79 5.48
CA ARG A 235 7.68 -22.18 6.11
C ARG A 235 7.55 -23.71 6.17
N ARG A 236 7.87 -24.41 5.07
CA ARG A 236 7.81 -25.88 5.00
C ARG A 236 8.79 -26.54 5.97
N LYS A 237 10.04 -26.07 6.04
CA LYS A 237 11.05 -26.58 6.99
C LYS A 237 10.65 -26.41 8.46
N ARG A 238 9.95 -25.31 8.80
CA ARG A 238 9.44 -25.09 10.17
C ARG A 238 8.25 -25.99 10.49
N ALA A 239 7.41 -26.28 9.50
CA ALA A 239 6.25 -27.16 9.67
C ALA A 239 6.67 -28.63 9.87
N SER A 240 7.73 -29.10 9.21
CA SER A 240 8.23 -30.47 9.37
C SER A 240 8.99 -30.72 10.69
N LYS A 241 9.28 -29.66 11.46
CA LYS A 241 9.96 -29.75 12.77
C LYS A 241 8.98 -29.69 13.96
N LYS A 242 7.70 -29.46 13.69
CA LYS A 242 6.61 -29.49 14.69
C LYS A 242 5.87 -30.81 14.58
#